data_AF-A0A9W4JEK1-F1
#
_entry.id   AF-A0A9W4JEK1-F1
#
_cell.length_a   1.000
_cell.length_b   1.000
_cell.length_c   1.000
_cell.angle_alpha   90.00
_cell.angle_beta   90.00
_cell.angle_gamma   90.00
#
_symmetry.space_group_name_H-M   'P 1'
#
loop_
_entity.id
_entity.type
_entity.pdbx_description
1 polymer ?
#
loop_
_entity_poly.entity_id
_entity_poly.type
_entity_poly.pdbx_seq_one_letter_code
_entity_poly.pdbx_strand_id
1 'polypeptide(L)'
;MDPEMNKLLKWSVTNSQASAGAEGEGSAPNATEAAKTMTPEMLSRLFGGPSDADLMRAAMEVVHDPETDLENKLIAFDNFEQLIEGIDNANNLEPMGLWTPLVQLLKHEETEIRRYAAWAIGTAVQNNPKAQDKVCNLYLETCVPIHSELNTNINQLVLLNSIPDLVTLATTDANQATRKKAVYALSSAVRNYQPAMNELNKSLPEGYPTETDAGDMDAVDAVMDKLRATPVEAST
;
A
#
# COMPACT_ATOMS: atom_id res chain seq x y z
N MET A 1 -6.61 3.26 39.45
CA MET A 1 -7.28 4.09 38.43
C MET A 1 -6.26 5.05 37.86
N ASP A 2 -6.13 5.12 36.54
CA ASP A 2 -5.17 6.01 35.88
C ASP A 2 -5.54 7.50 36.15
N PRO A 3 -4.66 8.29 36.80
CA PRO A 3 -4.90 9.71 37.08
C PRO A 3 -5.16 10.55 35.82
N GLU A 4 -4.59 10.16 34.68
CA GLU A 4 -4.76 10.83 33.39
C GLU A 4 -6.16 10.61 32.82
N MET A 5 -6.69 9.39 32.95
CA MET A 5 -8.04 9.04 32.51
C MET A 5 -9.12 9.82 33.28
N ASN A 6 -8.88 10.06 34.57
CA ASN A 6 -9.80 10.82 35.41
C ASN A 6 -9.80 12.32 35.07
N LYS A 7 -8.66 12.87 34.59
CA LYS A 7 -8.59 14.23 34.06
C LYS A 7 -9.29 14.35 32.70
N LEU A 8 -9.09 13.37 31.81
CA LEU A 8 -9.76 13.28 30.51
C LEU A 8 -11.28 13.21 30.64
N LEU A 9 -11.78 12.34 31.53
CA LEU A 9 -13.22 12.21 31.79
C LEU A 9 -13.83 13.49 32.39
N LYS A 10 -13.13 14.16 33.31
CA LYS A 10 -13.57 15.45 33.84
C LYS A 10 -13.64 16.50 32.73
N TRP A 11 -12.62 16.56 31.88
CA TRP A 11 -12.59 17.48 30.75
C TRP A 11 -13.73 17.20 29.75
N SER A 12 -13.94 15.94 29.35
CA SER A 12 -14.96 15.59 28.35
C SER A 12 -16.38 15.91 28.85
N VAL A 13 -16.67 15.67 30.13
CA VAL A 13 -17.95 16.00 30.75
C VAL A 13 -18.17 17.52 30.83
N THR A 14 -17.12 18.29 31.15
CA THR A 14 -17.21 19.76 31.19
C THR A 14 -17.48 20.34 29.79
N ASN A 15 -16.88 19.78 28.74
CA ASN A 15 -17.05 20.28 27.38
C ASN A 15 -18.28 19.71 26.64
N SER A 16 -18.82 18.54 27.04
CA SER A 16 -20.00 17.98 26.41
C SER A 16 -21.30 18.73 26.75
N GLN A 17 -21.34 19.44 27.89
CA GLN A 17 -22.50 20.22 28.32
C GLN A 17 -22.53 21.64 27.72
N ALA A 18 -21.38 22.19 27.33
CA ALA A 18 -21.28 23.51 26.70
C ALA A 18 -21.94 23.56 25.31
N SER A 19 -22.17 22.41 24.66
CA SER A 19 -22.84 22.32 23.36
C SER A 19 -24.37 22.10 23.45
N ALA A 20 -24.90 21.80 24.63
CA ALA A 20 -26.30 21.39 24.80
C ALA A 20 -27.24 22.48 25.37
N GLY A 21 -26.73 23.69 25.63
CA GLY A 21 -27.54 24.76 26.22
C GLY A 21 -26.94 26.13 25.97
N ALA A 22 -27.11 26.66 24.76
CA ALA A 22 -26.79 28.05 24.44
C ALA A 22 -28.07 28.92 24.47
N GLU A 23 -28.74 28.95 25.62
CA GLU A 23 -29.68 30.03 25.98
C GLU A 23 -29.48 30.36 27.46
N GLY A 24 -28.57 31.29 27.76
CA GLY A 24 -28.35 31.75 29.13
C GLY A 24 -27.03 32.49 29.29
N GLU A 25 -27.12 33.79 29.53
CA GLU A 25 -26.00 34.67 29.88
C GLU A 25 -25.25 34.13 31.11
N GLY A 26 -24.06 33.57 30.88
CA GLY A 26 -23.18 33.09 31.94
C GLY A 26 -21.78 32.89 31.39
N SER A 27 -20.81 33.60 31.97
CA SER A 27 -19.40 33.69 31.58
C SER A 27 -18.86 32.42 30.92
N ALA A 28 -18.49 32.53 29.63
CA ALA A 28 -17.78 31.47 28.93
C ALA A 28 -16.52 31.09 29.72
N PRO A 29 -16.27 29.79 30.00
CA PRO A 29 -14.98 29.38 30.54
C PRO A 29 -13.90 29.79 29.54
N ASN A 30 -12.83 30.38 30.05
CA ASN A 30 -11.76 30.97 29.27
C ASN A 30 -11.10 29.85 28.43
N ALA A 31 -11.40 29.79 27.13
CA ALA A 31 -10.92 28.76 26.20
C ALA A 31 -9.37 28.65 26.19
N THR A 32 -8.70 29.70 26.66
CA THR A 32 -7.23 29.79 26.80
C THR A 32 -6.64 28.97 27.95
N GLU A 33 -7.41 28.64 29.00
CA GLU A 33 -6.94 27.73 30.07
C GLU A 33 -7.23 26.27 29.75
N ALA A 34 -8.37 25.97 29.09
CA ALA A 34 -8.72 24.62 28.67
C ALA A 34 -7.73 24.03 27.63
N ALA A 35 -7.16 24.88 26.78
CA ALA A 35 -6.11 24.49 25.83
C ALA A 35 -4.74 24.21 26.49
N LYS A 36 -4.47 24.79 27.67
CA LYS A 36 -3.19 24.59 28.39
C LYS A 36 -3.12 23.28 29.16
N THR A 37 -4.25 22.61 29.39
CA THR A 37 -4.33 21.37 30.17
C THR A 37 -4.37 20.09 29.33
N MET A 38 -4.28 20.20 28.00
CA MET A 38 -4.30 19.03 27.11
C MET A 38 -2.88 18.71 26.63
N THR A 39 -2.33 17.59 27.09
CA THR A 39 -1.10 17.04 26.50
C THR A 39 -1.42 16.38 25.16
N PRO A 40 -0.43 16.28 24.24
CA PRO A 40 -0.59 15.49 23.01
C PRO A 40 -1.05 14.06 23.28
N GLU A 41 -0.61 13.42 24.37
CA GLU A 41 -1.06 12.07 24.76
C GLU A 41 -2.52 12.04 25.24
N MET A 42 -3.00 13.08 25.93
CA MET A 42 -4.43 13.20 26.26
C MET A 42 -5.27 13.42 24.99
N LEU A 43 -4.77 14.18 24.02
CA LEU A 43 -5.42 14.37 22.72
C LEU A 43 -5.45 13.07 21.92
N SER A 44 -4.35 12.32 21.84
CA SER A 44 -4.33 11.02 21.16
C SER A 44 -5.19 9.97 21.86
N ARG A 45 -5.37 10.04 23.18
CA ARG A 45 -6.31 9.16 23.90
C ARG A 45 -7.78 9.58 23.71
N LEU A 46 -8.04 10.86 23.50
CA LEU A 46 -9.38 11.43 23.32
C LEU A 46 -9.90 11.32 21.88
N PHE A 47 -9.02 11.56 20.91
CA PHE A 47 -9.34 11.60 19.48
C PHE A 47 -8.83 10.37 18.71
N GLY A 48 -8.04 9.51 19.36
CA GLY A 48 -7.28 8.45 18.70
C GLY A 48 -5.89 8.92 18.29
N GLY A 49 -4.97 7.96 18.13
CA GLY A 49 -3.73 8.20 17.38
C GLY A 49 -4.03 8.42 15.88
N PRO A 50 -3.00 8.64 15.04
CA PRO A 50 -3.19 8.64 13.59
C PRO A 50 -3.93 7.38 13.16
N SER A 51 -4.83 7.51 12.18
CA SER A 51 -5.51 6.35 11.61
C SER A 51 -4.52 5.50 10.80
N ASP A 52 -4.85 4.23 10.55
CA ASP A 52 -4.07 3.37 9.65
C ASP A 52 -3.88 4.04 8.27
N ALA A 53 -4.90 4.74 7.77
CA ALA A 53 -4.81 5.48 6.51
C ALA A 53 -3.81 6.66 6.59
N ASP A 54 -3.71 7.34 7.73
CA ASP A 54 -2.68 8.38 7.94
C ASP A 54 -1.28 7.77 7.96
N LEU A 55 -1.11 6.65 8.66
CA LEU A 55 0.16 5.93 8.74
C LEU A 55 0.61 5.39 7.38
N MET A 56 -0.32 4.83 6.59
CA MET A 56 -0.05 4.35 5.24
C MET A 56 0.41 5.47 4.29
N ARG A 57 -0.21 6.66 4.37
CA ARG A 57 0.24 7.83 3.60
C ARG A 57 1.62 8.28 4.03
N ALA A 58 1.83 8.45 5.34
CA ALA A 58 3.09 8.90 5.88
C ALA A 58 4.24 7.95 5.50
N ALA A 59 4.01 6.63 5.56
CA ALA A 59 5.00 5.66 5.13
C ALA A 59 5.36 5.79 3.65
N MET A 60 4.36 5.96 2.77
CA MET A 60 4.62 6.15 1.33
C MET A 60 5.35 7.47 1.05
N GLU A 61 5.04 8.54 1.78
CA GLU A 61 5.76 9.82 1.70
C GLU A 61 7.25 9.64 2.06
N VAL A 62 7.55 8.96 3.17
CA VAL A 62 8.93 8.69 3.62
C VAL A 62 9.71 7.84 2.60
N VAL A 63 9.07 6.83 2.02
CA VAL A 63 9.70 5.97 1.01
C VAL A 63 10.11 6.76 -0.25
N HIS A 64 9.27 7.71 -0.68
CA HIS A 64 9.53 8.53 -1.87
C HIS A 64 10.39 9.76 -1.61
N ASP A 65 10.62 10.15 -0.36
CA ASP A 65 11.45 11.30 -0.01
C ASP A 65 12.92 11.06 -0.40
N PRO A 66 13.53 11.86 -1.29
CA PRO A 66 14.93 11.70 -1.68
C PRO A 66 15.92 12.00 -0.55
N GLU A 67 15.50 12.75 0.49
CA GLU A 67 16.38 13.13 1.60
C GLU A 67 16.39 12.09 2.75
N THR A 68 15.43 11.16 2.76
CA THR A 68 15.39 10.06 3.73
C THR A 68 16.41 8.99 3.34
N ASP A 69 17.27 8.58 4.28
CA ASP A 69 18.22 7.51 4.05
C ASP A 69 17.55 6.14 3.86
N LEU A 70 18.27 5.20 3.26
CA LEU A 70 17.73 3.88 2.93
C LEU A 70 17.18 3.13 4.16
N GLU A 71 17.87 3.18 5.31
CA GLU A 71 17.43 2.45 6.51
C GLU A 71 16.05 2.93 6.98
N ASN A 72 15.85 4.25 7.04
CA ASN A 72 14.58 4.84 7.40
C ASN A 72 13.48 4.56 6.37
N LYS A 73 13.81 4.52 5.07
CA LYS A 73 12.86 4.08 4.03
C LYS A 73 12.41 2.64 4.23
N LEU A 74 13.33 1.73 4.58
CA LEU A 74 13.00 0.32 4.81
C LEU A 74 12.12 0.14 6.05
N ILE A 75 12.35 0.90 7.12
CA ILE A 75 11.49 0.92 8.31
C ILE A 75 10.08 1.40 7.95
N ALA A 76 9.96 2.48 7.17
CA ALA A 76 8.67 2.97 6.69
C ALA A 76 7.94 1.93 5.83
N PHE A 77 8.67 1.25 4.95
CA PHE A 77 8.13 0.17 4.14
C PHE A 77 7.64 -1.03 4.94
N ASP A 78 8.38 -1.43 5.97
CA ASP A 78 8.00 -2.53 6.87
C ASP A 78 6.69 -2.18 7.62
N ASN A 79 6.61 -0.96 8.15
CA ASN A 79 5.38 -0.47 8.80
C ASN A 79 4.20 -0.42 7.82
N PHE A 80 4.44 0.03 6.58
CA PHE A 80 3.41 0.03 5.53
C PHE A 80 2.93 -1.38 5.20
N GLU A 81 3.85 -2.32 5.05
CA GLU A 81 3.55 -3.72 4.72
C GLU A 81 2.70 -4.40 5.82
N GLN A 82 3.03 -4.16 7.09
CA GLN A 82 2.25 -4.67 8.23
C GLN A 82 0.81 -4.12 8.23
N LEU A 83 0.61 -2.84 7.91
CA LEU A 83 -0.73 -2.25 7.86
C LEU A 83 -1.61 -2.86 6.77
N ILE A 84 -1.02 -3.17 5.61
CA ILE A 84 -1.75 -3.75 4.46
C ILE A 84 -1.88 -5.28 4.51
N GLU A 85 -1.38 -5.95 5.55
CA GLU A 85 -1.80 -7.33 5.88
C GLU A 85 -3.31 -7.39 6.16
N GLY A 86 -3.88 -6.31 6.69
CA GLY A 86 -5.32 -6.14 6.83
C GLY A 86 -6.00 -5.86 5.49
N ILE A 87 -6.92 -6.74 5.07
CA ILE A 87 -7.65 -6.62 3.79
C ILE A 87 -8.34 -5.26 3.64
N ASP A 88 -8.89 -4.68 4.72
CA ASP A 88 -9.54 -3.37 4.68
C ASP A 88 -8.55 -2.24 4.33
N ASN A 89 -7.36 -2.27 4.93
CA ASN A 89 -6.29 -1.32 4.63
C ASN A 89 -5.74 -1.53 3.22
N ALA A 90 -5.50 -2.78 2.80
CA ALA A 90 -5.10 -3.10 1.43
C ALA A 90 -6.12 -2.55 0.40
N ASN A 91 -7.42 -2.65 0.70
CA ASN A 91 -8.49 -2.12 -0.16
C ASN A 91 -8.58 -0.59 -0.18
N ASN A 92 -7.95 0.10 0.79
CA ASN A 92 -7.85 1.56 0.82
C ASN A 92 -6.71 2.10 -0.06
N LEU A 93 -5.78 1.26 -0.52
CA LEU A 93 -4.70 1.67 -1.43
C LEU A 93 -5.22 2.35 -2.70
N GLU A 94 -6.37 1.91 -3.20
CA GLU A 94 -7.02 2.49 -4.38
C GLU A 94 -7.61 3.88 -4.13
N PRO A 95 -8.59 4.07 -3.22
CA PRO A 95 -9.15 5.40 -2.96
C PRO A 95 -8.12 6.40 -2.43
N MET A 96 -7.01 5.93 -1.86
CA MET A 96 -5.90 6.78 -1.41
C MET A 96 -4.86 7.07 -2.51
N GLY A 97 -4.97 6.46 -3.70
CA GLY A 97 -4.03 6.66 -4.80
C GLY A 97 -2.63 6.08 -4.54
N LEU A 98 -2.50 5.10 -3.64
CA LEU A 98 -1.22 4.54 -3.21
C LEU A 98 -0.70 3.38 -4.09
N TRP A 99 -1.53 2.82 -4.97
CA TRP A 99 -1.07 1.78 -5.91
C TRP A 99 0.01 2.27 -6.88
N THR A 100 -0.21 3.44 -7.48
CA THR A 100 0.75 4.05 -8.42
C THR A 100 2.13 4.26 -7.80
N PRO A 101 2.28 4.98 -6.68
CA PRO A 101 3.60 5.18 -6.06
C PRO A 101 4.20 3.86 -5.57
N LEU A 102 3.41 2.86 -5.17
CA LEU A 102 3.92 1.55 -4.78
C LEU A 102 4.48 0.76 -5.97
N VAL A 103 3.76 0.69 -7.09
CA VAL A 103 4.17 -0.08 -8.28
C VAL A 103 5.39 0.55 -8.97
N GLN A 104 5.50 1.88 -8.97
CA GLN A 104 6.69 2.57 -9.51
C GLN A 104 7.99 2.13 -8.83
N LEU A 105 7.93 1.78 -7.55
CA LEU A 105 9.10 1.36 -6.77
C LEU A 105 9.63 -0.04 -7.17
N LEU A 106 8.88 -0.83 -7.96
CA LEU A 106 9.39 -2.05 -8.57
C LEU A 106 10.56 -1.80 -9.53
N LYS A 107 10.73 -0.57 -10.01
CA LYS A 107 11.80 -0.14 -10.93
C LYS A 107 12.86 0.75 -10.27
N HIS A 108 12.84 0.84 -8.93
CA HIS A 108 13.78 1.67 -8.20
C HIS A 108 15.23 1.17 -8.34
N GLU A 109 16.22 2.06 -8.31
CA GLU A 109 17.64 1.68 -8.44
C GLU A 109 18.12 0.82 -7.25
N GLU A 110 17.66 1.17 -6.04
CA GLU A 110 17.93 0.42 -4.83
C GLU A 110 17.21 -0.92 -4.80
N THR A 111 17.99 -1.98 -4.63
CA THR A 111 17.52 -3.37 -4.65
C THR A 111 16.54 -3.68 -3.52
N GLU A 112 16.81 -3.15 -2.32
CA GLU A 112 15.94 -3.38 -1.16
C GLU A 112 14.58 -2.68 -1.33
N ILE A 113 14.54 -1.53 -2.00
CA ILE A 113 13.29 -0.84 -2.33
C ILE A 113 12.44 -1.67 -3.28
N ARG A 114 13.03 -2.22 -4.35
CA ARG A 114 12.32 -3.15 -5.26
C ARG A 114 11.79 -4.38 -4.51
N ARG A 115 12.59 -4.94 -3.59
CA ARG A 115 12.21 -6.10 -2.77
C ARG A 115 10.99 -5.81 -1.90
N TYR A 116 10.99 -4.69 -1.18
CA TYR A 116 9.88 -4.30 -0.31
C TYR A 116 8.63 -3.92 -1.11
N ALA A 117 8.78 -3.22 -2.24
CA ALA A 117 7.65 -2.93 -3.13
C ALA A 117 6.96 -4.22 -3.61
N ALA A 118 7.73 -5.20 -4.09
CA ALA A 118 7.18 -6.50 -4.48
C ALA A 118 6.53 -7.23 -3.30
N TRP A 119 7.14 -7.19 -2.11
CA TRP A 119 6.55 -7.80 -0.92
C TRP A 119 5.21 -7.16 -0.56
N ALA A 120 5.15 -5.84 -0.43
CA ALA A 120 3.94 -5.09 -0.11
C ALA A 120 2.81 -5.33 -1.12
N ILE A 121 3.11 -5.35 -2.42
CA ILE A 121 2.13 -5.72 -3.46
C ILE A 121 1.61 -7.13 -3.21
N GLY A 122 2.51 -8.09 -2.98
CA GLY A 122 2.13 -9.48 -2.73
C GLY A 122 1.27 -9.69 -1.50
N THR A 123 1.48 -8.88 -0.45
CA THR A 123 0.67 -8.89 0.76
C THR A 123 -0.71 -8.29 0.52
N ALA A 124 -0.79 -7.11 -0.12
CA ALA A 124 -2.06 -6.45 -0.41
C ALA A 124 -3.02 -7.29 -1.27
N VAL A 125 -2.49 -8.07 -2.24
CA VAL A 125 -3.31 -8.89 -3.15
C VAL A 125 -3.61 -10.29 -2.63
N GLN A 126 -2.93 -10.75 -1.57
CA GLN A 126 -3.09 -12.13 -1.09
C GLN A 126 -4.52 -12.37 -0.61
N ASN A 127 -5.20 -13.35 -1.22
CA ASN A 127 -6.61 -13.68 -0.93
C ASN A 127 -7.55 -12.46 -0.99
N ASN A 128 -7.23 -11.48 -1.84
CA ASN A 128 -7.96 -10.23 -1.95
C ASN A 128 -8.34 -9.93 -3.41
N PRO A 129 -9.50 -10.41 -3.89
CA PRO A 129 -9.92 -10.24 -5.29
C PRO A 129 -9.99 -8.78 -5.76
N LYS A 130 -10.30 -7.83 -4.86
CA LYS A 130 -10.35 -6.41 -5.21
C LYS A 130 -8.96 -5.87 -5.52
N ALA A 131 -7.98 -6.19 -4.68
CA ALA A 131 -6.59 -5.81 -4.91
C ALA A 131 -5.95 -6.59 -6.08
N GLN A 132 -6.29 -7.88 -6.25
CA GLN A 132 -5.88 -8.67 -7.42
C GLN A 132 -6.38 -8.05 -8.73
N ASP A 133 -7.66 -7.65 -8.77
CA ASP A 133 -8.25 -6.92 -9.90
C ASP A 133 -7.49 -5.62 -10.16
N LYS A 134 -7.22 -4.85 -9.10
CA LYS A 134 -6.50 -3.60 -9.24
C LYS A 134 -5.11 -3.78 -9.84
N VAL A 135 -4.33 -4.74 -9.33
CA VAL A 135 -2.99 -5.04 -9.85
C VAL A 135 -3.07 -5.51 -11.30
N CYS A 136 -4.06 -6.32 -11.66
CA CYS A 136 -4.29 -6.79 -13.03
C CYS A 136 -4.70 -5.66 -14.00
N ASN A 137 -5.50 -4.69 -13.53
CA ASN A 137 -6.19 -3.70 -14.36
C ASN A 137 -5.69 -2.25 -14.18
N LEU A 138 -4.53 -2.05 -13.55
CA LEU A 138 -3.90 -0.72 -13.38
C LEU A 138 -3.77 0.10 -14.69
N TYR A 139 -3.89 -0.56 -15.84
CA TYR A 139 -3.92 0.04 -17.18
C TYR A 139 -5.22 0.78 -17.56
N LEU A 140 -6.37 0.47 -16.95
CA LEU A 140 -7.69 0.78 -17.55
C LEU A 140 -8.38 2.05 -17.04
N GLU A 141 -7.87 2.74 -16.03
CA GLU A 141 -8.56 3.91 -15.45
C GLU A 141 -8.48 5.21 -16.25
N THR A 142 -7.85 5.23 -17.44
CA THR A 142 -7.73 6.45 -18.26
C THR A 142 -8.39 6.41 -19.64
N CYS A 143 -9.24 5.42 -19.94
CA CYS A 143 -9.99 5.40 -21.21
C CYS A 143 -11.44 5.94 -21.10
N VAL A 144 -11.69 6.93 -20.25
CA VAL A 144 -12.88 7.79 -20.40
C VAL A 144 -12.48 9.04 -21.19
N PRO A 145 -12.85 9.18 -22.47
CA PRO A 145 -12.66 10.44 -23.18
C PRO A 145 -13.66 11.46 -22.62
N ILE A 146 -13.22 12.27 -21.65
CA ILE A 146 -13.96 13.45 -21.24
C ILE A 146 -13.63 14.54 -22.25
N HIS A 147 -14.57 14.81 -23.14
CA HIS A 147 -14.60 16.05 -23.91
C HIS A 147 -14.65 17.23 -22.93
N SER A 148 -13.53 17.93 -22.76
CA SER A 148 -13.44 19.40 -22.85
C SER A 148 -12.12 19.86 -22.23
N GLU A 149 -11.50 20.77 -22.97
CA GLU A 149 -10.22 21.40 -22.70
C GLU A 149 -10.20 22.06 -21.31
N LEU A 150 -9.18 21.76 -20.50
CA LEU A 150 -8.43 22.69 -19.65
C LEU A 150 -7.31 21.96 -18.88
N ASN A 151 -6.11 22.06 -19.43
CA ASN A 151 -4.83 22.35 -18.75
C ASN A 151 -4.67 21.91 -17.27
N THR A 152 -3.81 20.92 -17.00
CA THR A 152 -2.42 21.08 -16.50
C THR A 152 -1.98 19.76 -15.86
N ASN A 153 -0.77 19.30 -16.20
CA ASN A 153 -0.14 18.02 -15.84
C ASN A 153 -0.55 16.82 -16.68
N ILE A 154 0.02 16.78 -17.89
CA ILE A 154 0.42 15.54 -18.56
C ILE A 154 1.53 14.89 -17.71
N ASN A 155 1.20 14.51 -16.47
CA ASN A 155 2.00 13.53 -15.74
C ASN A 155 1.71 12.22 -16.45
N GLN A 156 2.51 11.99 -17.49
CA GLN A 156 3.06 10.71 -17.88
C GLN A 156 2.03 9.58 -17.72
N LEU A 157 1.42 9.21 -18.84
CA LEU A 157 0.74 7.93 -19.01
C LEU A 157 1.76 6.81 -18.71
N VAL A 158 2.09 6.60 -17.44
CA VAL A 158 2.97 5.53 -16.99
C VAL A 158 2.11 4.30 -17.14
N LEU A 159 2.46 3.50 -18.14
CA LEU A 159 1.95 2.16 -18.30
C LEU A 159 2.31 1.37 -17.03
N LEU A 160 1.42 1.35 -16.03
CA LEU A 160 1.62 0.63 -14.78
C LEU A 160 1.30 -0.84 -15.04
N ASN A 161 2.33 -1.57 -15.47
CA ASN A 161 2.27 -2.99 -15.79
C ASN A 161 2.83 -3.81 -14.61
N SER A 162 2.07 -3.88 -13.52
CA SER A 162 2.51 -4.57 -12.30
C SER A 162 2.93 -6.04 -12.56
N ILE A 163 2.14 -6.83 -13.31
CA ILE A 163 2.43 -8.24 -13.59
C ILE A 163 3.68 -8.37 -14.48
N PRO A 164 3.80 -7.71 -15.66
CA PRO A 164 5.03 -7.74 -16.43
C PRO A 164 6.26 -7.24 -15.68
N ASP A 165 6.12 -6.19 -14.86
CA ASP A 165 7.21 -5.64 -14.05
C ASP A 165 7.67 -6.65 -12.99
N LEU A 166 6.74 -7.35 -12.34
CA LEU A 166 7.04 -8.43 -11.40
C LEU A 166 7.67 -9.65 -12.09
N VAL A 167 7.24 -10.02 -13.31
CA VAL A 167 7.89 -11.09 -14.08
C VAL A 167 9.32 -10.71 -14.44
N THR A 168 9.53 -9.47 -14.89
CA THR A 168 10.86 -8.92 -15.18
C THR A 168 11.73 -9.00 -13.93
N LEU A 169 11.22 -8.52 -12.79
CA LEU A 169 11.93 -8.58 -11.51
C LEU A 169 12.25 -10.03 -11.10
N ALA A 170 11.30 -10.95 -11.25
CA ALA A 170 11.45 -12.37 -10.91
C ALA A 170 12.49 -13.10 -11.78
N THR A 171 12.76 -12.63 -13.00
CA THR A 171 13.62 -13.33 -13.98
C THR A 171 14.95 -12.63 -14.22
N THR A 172 15.07 -11.34 -13.92
CA THR A 172 16.25 -10.53 -14.30
C THR A 172 16.95 -9.85 -13.13
N ASP A 173 16.31 -9.68 -11.97
CA ASP A 173 16.94 -8.97 -10.85
C ASP A 173 18.16 -9.73 -10.34
N ALA A 174 19.29 -9.04 -10.15
CA ALA A 174 20.52 -9.65 -9.66
C ALA A 174 20.34 -10.27 -8.25
N ASN A 175 19.50 -9.67 -7.41
CA ASN A 175 19.31 -10.11 -6.03
C ASN A 175 18.24 -11.20 -5.91
N GLN A 176 18.64 -12.35 -5.36
CA GLN A 176 17.76 -13.51 -5.21
C GLN A 176 16.58 -13.26 -4.26
N ALA A 177 16.75 -12.45 -3.20
CA ALA A 177 15.67 -12.14 -2.27
C ALA A 177 14.59 -11.27 -2.94
N THR A 178 15.01 -10.30 -3.77
CA THR A 178 14.10 -9.49 -4.60
C THR A 178 13.31 -10.37 -5.56
N ARG A 179 13.96 -11.30 -6.28
CA ARG A 179 13.27 -12.26 -7.16
C ARG A 179 12.25 -13.11 -6.40
N LYS A 180 12.60 -13.62 -5.22
CA LYS A 180 11.68 -14.42 -4.39
C LYS A 180 10.44 -13.62 -3.98
N LYS A 181 10.59 -12.34 -3.63
CA LYS A 181 9.45 -11.47 -3.30
C LYS A 181 8.60 -11.12 -4.53
N ALA A 182 9.22 -10.98 -5.70
CA ALA A 182 8.50 -10.84 -6.96
C ALA A 182 7.64 -12.08 -7.27
N VAL A 183 8.20 -13.28 -7.12
CA VAL A 183 7.45 -14.54 -7.30
C VAL A 183 6.35 -14.70 -6.25
N TYR A 184 6.61 -14.30 -5.00
CA TYR A 184 5.57 -14.26 -3.97
C TYR A 184 4.40 -13.37 -4.40
N ALA A 185 4.68 -12.17 -4.90
CA ALA A 185 3.64 -11.25 -5.36
C ALA A 185 2.83 -11.81 -6.55
N LEU A 186 3.52 -12.41 -7.53
CA LEU A 186 2.87 -13.08 -8.65
C LEU A 186 1.97 -14.23 -8.17
N SER A 187 2.46 -15.06 -7.24
CA SER A 187 1.69 -16.16 -6.67
C SER A 187 0.44 -15.66 -5.95
N SER A 188 0.56 -14.64 -5.10
CA SER A 188 -0.57 -14.01 -4.42
C SER A 188 -1.57 -13.41 -5.41
N ALA A 189 -1.10 -12.81 -6.52
CA ALA A 189 -1.95 -12.16 -7.51
C ALA A 189 -2.80 -13.17 -8.32
N VAL A 190 -2.24 -14.33 -8.67
CA VAL A 190 -2.89 -15.27 -9.61
C VAL A 190 -3.65 -16.41 -8.96
N ARG A 191 -3.36 -16.78 -7.70
CA ARG A 191 -4.06 -17.90 -7.05
C ARG A 191 -5.55 -17.61 -6.93
N ASN A 192 -6.36 -18.54 -7.43
CA ASN A 192 -7.82 -18.46 -7.47
C ASN A 192 -8.36 -17.21 -8.20
N TYR A 193 -7.55 -16.57 -9.06
CA TYR A 193 -7.93 -15.37 -9.78
C TYR A 193 -7.45 -15.41 -11.24
N GLN A 194 -8.32 -15.93 -12.12
CA GLN A 194 -8.01 -16.18 -13.53
C GLN A 194 -7.61 -14.93 -14.34
N PRO A 195 -8.19 -13.73 -14.14
CA PRO A 195 -7.77 -12.55 -14.90
C PRO A 195 -6.28 -12.25 -14.76
N ALA A 196 -5.75 -12.26 -13.52
CA ALA A 196 -4.32 -12.06 -13.30
C ALA A 196 -3.48 -13.22 -13.85
N MET A 197 -3.97 -14.46 -13.77
CA MET A 197 -3.28 -15.60 -14.37
C MET A 197 -3.17 -15.48 -15.89
N ASN A 198 -4.22 -14.98 -16.56
CA ASN A 198 -4.19 -14.73 -18.00
C ASN A 198 -3.15 -13.66 -18.37
N GLU A 199 -3.06 -12.57 -17.60
CA GLU A 199 -2.02 -11.56 -17.80
C GLU A 199 -0.61 -12.08 -17.49
N LEU A 200 -0.47 -12.94 -16.48
CA LEU A 200 0.80 -13.61 -16.19
C LEU A 200 1.23 -14.47 -17.38
N ASN A 201 0.36 -15.35 -17.90
CA ASN A 201 0.68 -16.23 -19.03
C ASN A 201 1.15 -15.45 -20.27
N LYS A 202 0.63 -14.24 -20.52
CA LYS A 202 1.08 -13.35 -21.61
C LYS A 202 2.47 -12.75 -21.37
N SER A 203 2.86 -12.63 -20.10
CA SER A 203 4.09 -11.97 -19.67
C SER A 203 5.24 -12.94 -19.44
N LEU A 204 4.96 -14.24 -19.30
CA LEU A 204 5.96 -15.27 -19.04
C LEU A 204 6.90 -15.46 -20.26
N PRO A 205 8.20 -15.72 -20.03
CA PRO A 205 9.14 -16.06 -21.10
C PRO A 205 8.78 -17.35 -21.85
N GLU A 206 9.50 -17.63 -22.94
CA GLU A 206 9.37 -18.89 -23.66
C GLU A 206 9.62 -20.12 -22.76
N GLY A 207 8.88 -21.19 -23.03
CA GLY A 207 8.98 -22.46 -22.31
C GLY A 207 8.09 -22.56 -21.06
N TYR A 208 7.39 -21.50 -20.66
CA TYR A 208 6.32 -21.58 -19.65
C TYR A 208 5.00 -22.07 -20.27
N PRO A 209 4.05 -22.59 -19.48
CA PRO A 209 2.71 -22.90 -19.97
C PRO A 209 2.01 -21.66 -20.55
N THR A 210 1.27 -21.84 -21.64
CA THR A 210 0.53 -20.75 -22.30
C THR A 210 -0.87 -20.55 -21.72
N GLU A 211 -1.42 -21.58 -21.10
CA GLU A 211 -2.72 -21.55 -20.43
C GLU A 211 -2.57 -22.31 -19.12
N THR A 212 -2.89 -21.63 -18.01
CA THR A 212 -2.86 -22.18 -16.65
C THR A 212 -4.18 -21.82 -15.99
N ASP A 213 -4.86 -22.80 -15.40
CA ASP A 213 -6.04 -22.57 -14.56
C ASP A 213 -5.58 -22.03 -13.20
N ALA A 214 -6.07 -20.85 -12.83
CA ALA A 214 -5.77 -20.20 -11.57
C ALA A 214 -6.29 -20.97 -10.34
N GLY A 215 -7.27 -21.86 -10.51
CA GLY A 215 -7.80 -22.75 -9.47
C GLY A 215 -7.01 -24.05 -9.31
N ASP A 216 -6.18 -24.42 -10.30
CA ASP A 216 -5.29 -25.59 -10.21
C ASP A 216 -4.00 -25.20 -9.49
N MET A 217 -3.99 -25.37 -8.17
CA MET A 217 -2.84 -24.98 -7.34
C MET A 217 -1.54 -25.69 -7.72
N ASP A 218 -1.60 -26.94 -8.20
CA ASP A 218 -0.41 -27.68 -8.62
C ASP A 218 0.17 -27.06 -9.90
N ALA A 219 -0.69 -26.67 -10.86
CA ALA A 219 -0.27 -25.97 -12.06
C ALA A 219 0.30 -24.57 -11.75
N VAL A 220 -0.35 -23.82 -10.84
CA VAL A 220 0.19 -22.53 -10.36
C VAL A 220 1.57 -22.73 -9.72
N ASP A 221 1.72 -23.72 -8.84
CA ASP A 221 2.97 -24.00 -8.14
C ASP A 221 4.09 -24.36 -9.11
N ALA A 222 3.82 -25.16 -10.14
CA ALA A 222 4.78 -25.49 -11.18
C ALA A 222 5.31 -24.24 -11.92
N VAL A 223 4.44 -23.26 -12.20
CA VAL A 223 4.85 -21.97 -12.79
C VAL A 223 5.75 -21.18 -11.82
N MET A 224 5.34 -21.06 -10.56
CA MET A 224 6.08 -20.30 -9.55
C MET A 224 7.45 -20.91 -9.23
N ASP A 225 7.53 -22.24 -9.16
CA ASP A 225 8.79 -22.95 -8.93
C ASP A 225 9.75 -22.80 -10.09
N LYS A 226 9.23 -22.83 -11.32
CA LYS A 226 10.04 -22.55 -12.51
C LYS A 226 10.59 -21.12 -12.52
N LEU A 227 9.78 -20.13 -12.11
CA LEU A 227 10.25 -18.75 -11.94
C LEU A 227 11.36 -18.67 -10.88
N ARG A 228 11.19 -19.31 -9.72
CA ARG A 228 12.23 -19.34 -8.66
C ARG A 228 13.53 -20.00 -9.10
N ALA A 229 13.45 -21.01 -9.96
CA ALA A 229 14.58 -21.76 -10.48
C ALA A 229 15.27 -21.07 -11.67
N THR A 230 14.72 -19.96 -12.19
CA THR A 230 15.28 -19.26 -13.36
C THR A 230 16.71 -18.77 -13.05
N PRO A 231 17.73 -19.23 -13.79
CA PRO A 231 19.08 -18.74 -13.63
C PRO A 231 19.17 -17.30 -14.13
N VAL A 232 19.79 -16.44 -13.35
CA VAL A 232 20.12 -15.07 -13.78
C VAL A 232 21.58 -15.08 -14.17
N GLU A 233 21.87 -14.73 -15.43
CA GLU A 233 23.26 -14.54 -15.84
C GLU A 233 23.87 -13.44 -14.96
N ALA A 234 24.93 -13.78 -14.24
CA ALA A 234 25.66 -12.79 -13.46
C ALA A 234 26.19 -11.73 -14.43
N SER A 235 25.76 -10.49 -14.27
CA SER A 235 26.35 -9.37 -15.00
C SER A 235 27.85 -9.35 -14.67
N THR A 236 28.67 -9.75 -15.64
CA THR A 236 30.15 -9.67 -15.61
C THR A 236 30.61 -8.23 -15.65
#